data_AF-D7M4J5-F1
#
_entry.id   AF-D7M4J5-F1
#
_cell.length_a   1.000
_cell.length_b   1.000
_cell.length_c   1.000
_cell.angle_alpha   90.00
_cell.angle_beta   90.00
_cell.angle_gamma   90.00
#
_symmetry.space_group_name_H-M   'P 1'
#
loop_
_entity.id
_entity.type
_entity.pdbx_description
1 polymer ?
#
loop_
_entity_poly.entity_id
_entity_poly.type
_entity_poly.pdbx_seq_one_letter_code
_entity_poly.pdbx_strand_id
1 'polypeptide(L)'
;MLYLPTPIVCNIFRRLGEDGFRYLGPVIAAGPGYTELVYTAEVLENCLEVGHPVAKYVEALRILTQVGPSQAALDMLSQCVGESIYAHFAYGILLICCGALKEGMLVNKYFLRKFPTLEAAVIIGNEVVEQARSMGILVMR
;
A
#
# COMPACT_ATOMS: atom_id res chain seq x y z
N MET A 1 4.68 29.16 15.29
CA MET A 1 4.35 28.81 13.89
C MET A 1 2.91 28.37 13.85
N LEU A 2 2.06 29.03 13.07
CA LEU A 2 0.69 28.59 12.84
C LEU A 2 0.76 27.45 11.82
N TYR A 3 0.58 26.22 12.28
CA TYR A 3 0.38 25.09 11.38
C TYR A 3 -1.06 25.08 10.90
N LEU A 4 -1.29 24.68 9.66
CA LEU A 4 -2.64 24.38 9.20
C LEU A 4 -3.22 23.30 10.12
N PRO A 5 -4.47 23.44 10.59
CA PRO A 5 -5.15 22.39 11.32
C PRO A 5 -5.15 21.07 10.53
N THR A 6 -4.97 19.94 11.21
CA THR A 6 -4.95 18.60 10.59
C THR A 6 -6.11 18.37 9.61
N PRO A 7 -7.37 18.76 9.89
CA PRO A 7 -8.45 18.59 8.92
C PRO A 7 -8.24 19.34 7.59
N ILE A 8 -7.59 20.51 7.63
CA ILE A 8 -7.27 21.27 6.42
C ILE A 8 -6.15 20.57 5.64
N VAL A 9 -5.14 20.06 6.33
CA VAL A 9 -4.04 19.29 5.73
C VAL A 9 -4.57 18.02 5.06
N CYS A 10 -5.41 17.24 5.75
CA CYS A 10 -6.07 16.05 5.17
C CYS A 10 -6.88 16.40 3.93
N ASN A 11 -7.67 17.48 3.95
CA ASN A 11 -8.44 17.89 2.78
C ASN A 11 -7.54 18.30 1.59
N ILE A 12 -6.38 18.93 1.84
CA ILE A 12 -5.41 19.23 0.77
C ILE A 12 -4.86 17.93 0.17
N PHE A 13 -4.45 16.97 1.01
CA PHE A 13 -3.92 15.68 0.53
C PHE A 13 -4.98 14.90 -0.24
N ARG A 14 -6.21 14.86 0.29
CA ARG A 14 -7.36 14.25 -0.37
C ARG A 14 -7.53 14.79 -1.81
N ARG A 15 -7.48 16.10 -1.99
CA ARG A 15 -7.59 16.75 -3.30
C ARG A 15 -6.39 16.48 -4.22
N LEU A 16 -5.17 16.42 -3.68
CA LEU A 16 -4.00 16.00 -4.46
C LEU A 16 -4.13 14.55 -4.93
N GLY A 17 -4.72 13.70 -4.09
CA GLY A 17 -4.95 12.28 -4.38
C GLY A 17 -6.01 12.03 -5.46
N GLU A 18 -6.98 12.96 -5.64
CA GLU A 18 -8.01 12.89 -6.71
C GLU A 18 -7.37 12.84 -8.11
N ASP A 19 -6.29 13.60 -8.33
CA ASP A 19 -5.55 13.59 -9.60
C ASP A 19 -4.61 12.37 -9.74
N GLY A 20 -4.43 11.62 -8.64
CA GLY A 20 -3.71 10.36 -8.58
C GLY A 20 -2.73 10.29 -7.41
N PHE A 21 -2.64 9.09 -6.81
CA PHE A 21 -1.80 8.83 -5.62
C PHE A 21 -0.34 9.29 -5.76
N ARG A 22 0.21 9.31 -6.98
CA ARG A 22 1.59 9.77 -7.25
C ARG A 22 1.86 11.20 -6.75
N TYR A 23 0.85 12.06 -6.72
CA TYR A 23 0.98 13.44 -6.26
C TYR A 23 1.15 13.55 -4.74
N LEU A 24 0.91 12.47 -4.00
CA LEU A 24 1.19 12.36 -2.57
C LEU A 24 2.64 11.95 -2.28
N GLY A 25 3.41 11.52 -3.30
CA GLY A 25 4.83 11.16 -3.13
C GLY A 25 5.68 12.24 -2.45
N PRO A 26 5.63 13.51 -2.89
CA PRO A 26 6.35 14.60 -2.23
C PRO A 26 5.90 14.84 -0.78
N VAL A 27 4.64 14.58 -0.47
CA VAL A 27 4.08 14.71 0.89
C VAL A 27 4.63 13.60 1.79
N ILE A 28 4.67 12.37 1.32
CA ILE A 28 5.28 11.23 2.02
C ILE A 28 6.77 11.51 2.27
N ALA A 29 7.48 12.07 1.28
CA ALA A 29 8.89 12.43 1.42
C ALA A 29 9.15 13.56 2.43
N ALA A 30 8.13 14.34 2.81
CA ALA A 30 8.26 15.43 3.77
C ALA A 30 8.42 14.97 5.22
N GLY A 31 8.15 13.69 5.52
CA GLY A 31 8.48 13.07 6.80
C GLY A 31 7.30 12.32 7.44
N PRO A 32 7.58 11.59 8.55
CA PRO A 32 6.67 10.58 9.11
C PRO A 32 5.30 11.14 9.50
N GLY A 33 5.23 12.36 10.05
CA GLY A 33 3.95 12.96 10.43
C GLY A 33 3.02 13.22 9.24
N TYR A 34 3.55 13.51 8.06
CA TYR A 34 2.74 13.66 6.83
C TYR A 34 2.42 12.31 6.18
N THR A 35 3.37 11.37 6.26
CA THR A 35 3.17 9.99 5.81
C THR A 35 2.00 9.32 6.52
N GLU A 36 1.92 9.46 7.85
CA GLU A 36 0.80 8.94 8.65
C GLU A 36 -0.54 9.52 8.19
N LEU A 37 -0.60 10.83 7.88
CA LEU A 37 -1.82 11.47 7.39
C LEU A 37 -2.22 10.98 5.99
N VAL A 38 -1.25 10.79 5.09
CA VAL A 38 -1.50 10.27 3.74
C VAL A 38 -2.12 8.88 3.76
N TYR A 39 -1.73 8.03 4.71
CA TYR A 39 -2.27 6.67 4.85
C TYR A 39 -3.52 6.59 5.73
N THR A 40 -4.18 7.71 6.03
CA THR A 40 -5.50 7.65 6.67
C THR A 40 -6.59 7.22 5.68
N ALA A 41 -7.63 6.55 6.19
CA ALA A 41 -8.79 6.19 5.37
C ALA A 41 -9.41 7.42 4.68
N GLU A 42 -9.50 8.55 5.38
CA GLU A 42 -10.06 9.81 4.85
C GLU A 42 -9.36 10.27 3.56
N VAL A 43 -8.02 10.15 3.49
CA VAL A 43 -7.24 10.55 2.32
C VAL A 43 -7.30 9.49 1.21
N LEU A 44 -7.29 8.21 1.57
CA LEU A 44 -7.25 7.10 0.61
C LEU A 44 -8.59 6.78 -0.04
N GLU A 45 -9.72 6.94 0.66
CA GLU A 45 -11.07 6.63 0.15
C GLU A 45 -11.36 7.33 -1.20
N ASN A 46 -11.00 8.60 -1.33
CA ASN A 46 -11.20 9.35 -2.57
C ASN A 46 -10.29 8.86 -3.70
N CYS A 47 -9.05 8.47 -3.38
CA CYS A 47 -8.13 7.91 -4.37
C CYS A 47 -8.66 6.58 -4.94
N LEU A 48 -9.43 5.82 -4.14
CA LEU A 48 -10.05 4.57 -4.53
C LEU A 48 -11.28 4.77 -5.40
N GLU A 49 -12.10 5.78 -5.10
CA GLU A 49 -13.29 6.12 -5.90
C GLU A 49 -12.92 6.47 -7.34
N VAL A 50 -11.76 7.10 -7.56
CA VAL A 50 -11.21 7.40 -8.89
C VAL A 50 -10.62 6.13 -9.57
N GLY A 51 -10.50 5.02 -8.85
CA GLY A 51 -10.16 3.71 -9.40
C GLY A 51 -8.68 3.52 -9.73
N HIS A 52 -7.80 4.37 -9.21
CA HIS A 52 -6.37 4.31 -9.54
C HIS A 52 -5.71 3.02 -9.02
N PRO A 53 -4.98 2.26 -9.86
CA PRO A 53 -4.35 1.00 -9.47
C PRO A 53 -3.38 1.13 -8.29
N VAL A 54 -2.63 2.23 -8.24
CA VAL A 54 -1.73 2.52 -7.11
C VAL A 54 -2.51 2.77 -5.82
N ALA A 55 -3.66 3.46 -5.89
CA ALA A 55 -4.51 3.69 -4.73
C ALA A 55 -5.10 2.39 -4.19
N LYS A 56 -5.60 1.53 -5.10
CA LYS A 56 -6.09 0.18 -4.75
C LYS A 56 -5.01 -0.66 -4.07
N TYR A 57 -3.79 -0.65 -4.61
CA TYR A 57 -2.66 -1.32 -4.00
C TYR A 57 -2.36 -0.80 -2.59
N VAL A 58 -2.24 0.53 -2.44
CA VAL A 58 -1.89 1.18 -1.17
C VAL A 58 -2.97 0.93 -0.12
N GLU A 59 -4.25 1.07 -0.47
CA GLU A 59 -5.34 0.81 0.47
C GLU A 59 -5.41 -0.67 0.86
N ALA A 60 -5.33 -1.58 -0.11
CA ALA A 60 -5.38 -3.00 0.19
C ALA A 60 -4.24 -3.40 1.13
N LEU A 61 -3.04 -2.86 0.90
CA LEU A 61 -1.90 -3.05 1.78
C LEU A 61 -2.19 -2.48 3.17
N ARG A 62 -2.72 -1.25 3.27
CA ARG A 62 -3.09 -0.62 4.54
C ARG A 62 -4.12 -1.44 5.33
N ILE A 63 -5.19 -1.89 4.69
CA ILE A 63 -6.24 -2.70 5.36
C ILE A 63 -5.61 -3.99 5.89
N LEU A 64 -4.84 -4.70 5.06
CA LEU A 64 -4.25 -5.99 5.42
C LEU A 64 -3.21 -5.88 6.55
N THR A 65 -2.48 -4.76 6.64
CA THR A 65 -1.43 -4.55 7.65
C THR A 65 -1.91 -3.86 8.91
N GLN A 66 -2.94 -3.01 8.82
CA GLN A 66 -3.47 -2.28 9.98
C GLN A 66 -4.70 -2.96 10.56
N VAL A 67 -5.75 -3.18 9.77
CA VAL A 67 -7.04 -3.69 10.26
C VAL A 67 -7.00 -5.20 10.44
N GLY A 68 -6.33 -5.88 9.49
CA GLY A 68 -6.20 -7.32 9.47
C GLY A 68 -6.72 -7.95 8.16
N PRO A 69 -6.55 -9.27 8.01
CA PRO A 69 -6.87 -9.95 6.77
C PRO A 69 -8.38 -9.99 6.51
N SER A 70 -8.78 -9.62 5.30
CA SER A 70 -10.14 -9.84 4.80
C SER A 70 -10.09 -10.26 3.33
N GLN A 71 -11.08 -11.06 2.91
CA GLN A 71 -11.17 -11.48 1.51
C GLN A 71 -11.31 -10.27 0.58
N ALA A 72 -12.09 -9.26 0.96
CA ALA A 72 -12.26 -8.03 0.16
C ALA A 72 -10.94 -7.28 -0.06
N ALA A 73 -10.07 -7.21 0.95
CA ALA A 73 -8.77 -6.56 0.81
C ALA A 73 -7.79 -7.40 -0.05
N LEU A 74 -7.83 -8.74 0.08
CA LEU A 74 -7.07 -9.63 -0.80
C LEU A 74 -7.55 -9.51 -2.26
N ASP A 75 -8.86 -9.46 -2.49
CA ASP A 75 -9.44 -9.29 -3.82
C ASP A 75 -9.03 -7.95 -4.43
N MET A 76 -9.07 -6.86 -3.65
CA MET A 76 -8.59 -5.54 -4.07
C MET A 76 -7.11 -5.58 -4.45
N LEU A 77 -6.26 -6.21 -3.64
CA LEU A 77 -4.84 -6.35 -3.92
C LEU A 77 -4.59 -7.19 -5.18
N SER A 78 -5.35 -8.27 -5.36
CA SER A 78 -5.23 -9.18 -6.51
C SER A 78 -5.45 -8.48 -7.85
N GLN A 79 -6.37 -7.51 -7.90
CA GLN A 79 -6.66 -6.72 -9.11
C GLN A 79 -5.45 -5.90 -9.57
N CYS A 80 -4.50 -5.61 -8.67
CA CYS A 80 -3.34 -4.78 -8.95
C CYS A 80 -2.09 -5.59 -9.35
N VAL A 81 -2.12 -6.92 -9.21
CA VAL A 81 -0.95 -7.81 -9.41
C VAL A 81 -0.39 -7.71 -10.84
N GLY A 82 -1.25 -7.53 -11.84
CA GLY A 82 -0.84 -7.40 -13.23
C GLY A 82 -0.14 -6.07 -13.55
N GLU A 83 -0.40 -5.03 -12.76
CA GLU A 83 0.00 -3.66 -13.05
C GLU A 83 1.14 -3.16 -12.16
N SER A 84 1.31 -3.76 -10.98
CA SER A 84 2.31 -3.36 -10.00
C SER A 84 3.14 -4.55 -9.53
N ILE A 85 4.45 -4.46 -9.73
CA ILE A 85 5.39 -5.46 -9.24
C ILE A 85 5.43 -5.53 -7.70
N TYR A 86 5.14 -4.40 -7.05
CA TYR A 86 4.96 -4.30 -5.60
C TYR A 86 3.69 -5.01 -5.14
N ALA A 87 2.58 -4.87 -5.90
CA ALA A 87 1.35 -5.59 -5.62
C ALA A 87 1.51 -7.10 -5.81
N HIS A 88 2.24 -7.55 -6.85
CA HIS A 88 2.56 -8.96 -7.04
C HIS A 88 3.31 -9.53 -5.83
N PHE A 89 4.38 -8.88 -5.39
CA PHE A 89 5.12 -9.28 -4.19
C PHE A 89 4.22 -9.30 -2.94
N ALA A 90 3.53 -8.19 -2.66
CA ALA A 90 2.69 -8.04 -1.48
C ALA A 90 1.58 -9.11 -1.44
N TYR A 91 0.92 -9.36 -2.56
CA TYR A 91 -0.15 -10.35 -2.66
C TYR A 91 0.33 -11.76 -2.32
N GLY A 92 1.47 -12.18 -2.88
CA GLY A 92 2.02 -13.50 -2.61
C GLY A 92 2.42 -13.71 -1.15
N ILE A 93 3.03 -12.71 -0.51
CA ILE A 93 3.36 -12.75 0.92
C ILE A 93 2.10 -12.74 1.78
N LEU A 94 1.14 -11.87 1.50
CA LEU A 94 -0.07 -11.74 2.31
C LEU A 94 -0.98 -12.96 2.18
N LEU A 95 -1.03 -13.63 1.02
CA LEU A 95 -1.68 -14.94 0.89
C LEU A 95 -1.08 -15.98 1.83
N ILE A 96 0.25 -16.05 1.93
CA ILE A 96 0.93 -16.96 2.86
C ILE A 96 0.57 -16.61 4.31
N CYS A 97 0.62 -15.32 4.68
CA CYS A 97 0.26 -14.84 6.02
C CYS A 97 -1.21 -15.12 6.36
N CYS A 98 -2.11 -15.14 5.37
CA CYS A 98 -3.52 -15.46 5.54
C CYS A 98 -3.82 -16.98 5.52
N GLY A 99 -2.80 -17.84 5.38
CA GLY A 99 -2.94 -19.30 5.37
C GLY A 99 -3.17 -19.93 4.00
N ALA A 100 -3.28 -19.15 2.93
CA ALA A 100 -3.37 -19.62 1.54
C ALA A 100 -1.96 -19.96 0.99
N LEU A 101 -1.30 -20.91 1.64
CA LEU A 101 0.12 -21.19 1.44
C LEU A 101 0.45 -21.60 -0.01
N LYS A 102 -0.37 -22.46 -0.62
CA LYS A 102 -0.09 -22.99 -1.97
C LYS A 102 -0.19 -21.90 -3.03
N GLU A 103 -1.23 -21.10 -2.95
CA GLU A 103 -1.53 -19.98 -3.82
C GLU A 103 -0.43 -18.91 -3.66
N GLY A 104 -0.10 -18.54 -2.42
CA GLY A 104 0.96 -17.57 -2.13
C GLY A 104 2.34 -18.01 -2.62
N MET A 105 2.70 -19.29 -2.43
CA MET A 105 3.94 -19.85 -2.97
C MET A 105 3.97 -19.81 -4.51
N LEU A 106 2.84 -20.12 -5.17
CA LEU A 106 2.74 -20.07 -6.62
C LEU A 106 2.91 -18.64 -7.14
N VAL A 107 2.22 -17.67 -6.53
CA VAL A 107 2.33 -16.25 -6.86
C VAL A 107 3.78 -15.76 -6.70
N ASN A 108 4.44 -16.08 -5.58
CA ASN A 108 5.83 -15.71 -5.33
C ASN A 108 6.80 -16.37 -6.32
N LYS A 109 6.56 -17.62 -6.73
CA LYS A 109 7.36 -18.27 -7.78
C LYS A 109 7.27 -17.53 -9.11
N TYR A 110 6.08 -17.05 -9.49
CA TYR A 110 5.93 -16.24 -10.70
C TYR A 110 6.56 -14.86 -10.57
N PHE A 111 6.50 -14.25 -9.38
CA PHE A 111 7.19 -13.00 -9.09
C PHE A 111 8.71 -13.13 -9.30
N LEU A 112 9.35 -14.12 -8.68
CA LEU A 112 10.80 -14.31 -8.76
C LEU A 112 11.29 -14.56 -10.19
N ARG A 113 10.48 -15.20 -11.04
CA ARG A 113 10.80 -15.41 -12.46
C ARG A 113 10.90 -14.12 -13.29
N LYS A 114 10.37 -13.00 -12.79
CA LYS A 114 10.47 -11.70 -13.46
C LYS A 114 11.84 -11.04 -13.28
N PHE A 115 12.68 -11.56 -12.39
CA PHE A 115 13.98 -10.99 -12.06
C PHE A 115 15.13 -11.91 -12.46
N PRO A 116 16.24 -11.35 -12.99
CA PRO A 116 17.41 -12.14 -13.33
C PRO A 116 18.21 -12.59 -12.09
N THR A 117 18.09 -11.86 -10.97
CA THR A 117 18.79 -12.16 -9.72
C THR A 117 17.88 -11.98 -8.51
N LEU A 118 18.25 -12.62 -7.39
CA LEU A 118 17.50 -12.51 -6.14
C LEU A 118 17.61 -11.10 -5.55
N GLU A 119 18.76 -10.45 -5.67
CA GLU A 119 19.01 -9.11 -5.15
C GLU A 119 18.03 -8.09 -5.76
N ALA A 120 17.76 -8.20 -7.06
CA ALA A 120 16.79 -7.33 -7.73
C ALA A 120 15.36 -7.54 -7.19
N ALA A 121 15.00 -8.78 -6.86
CA ALA A 121 13.70 -9.10 -6.25
C ALA A 121 13.62 -8.60 -4.79
N VAL A 122 14.72 -8.67 -4.03
CA VAL A 122 14.81 -8.19 -2.64
C VAL A 122 14.58 -6.69 -2.55
N ILE A 123 15.03 -5.90 -3.53
CA ILE A 123 14.76 -4.45 -3.57
C ILE A 123 13.25 -4.18 -3.52
N ILE A 124 12.47 -4.88 -4.34
CA ILE A 124 11.00 -4.75 -4.33
C ILE A 124 10.42 -5.16 -2.98
N GLY A 125 10.91 -6.26 -2.40
CA GLY A 125 10.46 -6.72 -1.10
C GLY A 125 10.70 -5.69 0.01
N ASN A 126 11.89 -5.07 0.02
CA ASN A 126 12.25 -4.01 0.97
C ASN A 126 11.31 -2.81 0.83
N GLU A 127 11.04 -2.35 -0.40
CA GLU A 127 10.11 -1.24 -0.63
C GLU A 127 8.70 -1.53 -0.08
N VAL A 128 8.17 -2.74 -0.29
CA VAL A 128 6.86 -3.12 0.25
C VAL A 128 6.87 -3.15 1.78
N VAL A 129 7.94 -3.66 2.38
CA VAL A 129 8.10 -3.71 3.85
C VAL A 129 8.19 -2.31 4.44
N GLU A 130 8.98 -1.41 3.83
CA GLU A 130 9.07 -0.02 4.28
C GLU A 130 7.74 0.72 4.10
N GLN A 131 7.01 0.49 3.00
CA GLN A 131 5.67 1.04 2.83
C GLN A 131 4.72 0.56 3.92
N ALA A 132 4.65 -0.75 4.17
CA ALA A 132 3.83 -1.31 5.24
C ALA A 132 4.21 -0.76 6.62
N ARG A 133 5.50 -0.57 6.90
CA ARG A 133 5.99 0.03 8.15
C ARG A 133 5.58 1.51 8.25
N SER A 134 5.68 2.25 7.15
CA SER A 134 5.37 3.67 7.09
C SER A 134 3.87 3.98 7.26
N MET A 135 3.01 3.01 6.97
CA MET A 135 1.59 3.06 7.29
C MET A 135 1.35 3.03 8.81
N GLY A 136 2.34 2.64 9.61
CA GLY A 136 2.24 2.51 11.07
C GLY A 136 1.71 1.13 11.51
N ILE A 137 2.00 0.78 12.77
CA ILE A 137 1.45 -0.41 13.43
C ILE A 137 0.16 0.01 14.13
N LEU A 138 -0.93 -0.75 13.96
CA LEU A 138 -2.05 -0.66 14.89
C LEU A 138 -1.53 -1.10 16.25
N VAL A 139 -1.22 -0.14 17.13
CA VAL A 139 -1.04 -0.43 18.56
C VAL A 139 -2.36 -1.06 18.98
N MET A 140 -2.36 -2.39 19.15
CA MET A 140 -3.50 -3.14 19.67
C MET A 140 -4.00 -2.40 20.92
N ARG A 141 -5.18 -1.80 20.83
CA ARG A 141 -5.95 -1.35 21.99
C ARG A 141 -6.85 -2.48 22.44
#